data_AF-A0A7Y3BPN1-F1
#
_entry.id   AF-A0A7Y3BPN1-F1
#
_cell.length_a   1.000
_cell.length_b   1.000
_cell.length_c   1.000
_cell.angle_alpha   90.00
_cell.angle_beta   90.00
_cell.angle_gamma   90.00
#
_symmetry.space_group_name_H-M   'P 1'
#
loop_
_entity.id
_entity.type
_entity.pdbx_description
1 polymer ?
#
loop_
_entity_poly.entity_id
_entity_poly.type
_entity_poly.pdbx_seq_one_letter_code
_entity_poly.pdbx_strand_id
1 'polypeptide(L)'
;MSAYEMHVAKLFRGAPQPRSEWSGVLDLVTPGLDLLAPQELFQQSLELVSNAANTRRYASVRDTAQATLRSARVDILVEEQRRKIRLVPSSDLKRTQRRWLGQLVLQLYFTQLFQGDTAVIDLWPSRLGINAAGDAIWNPRPLYVRWDAEFIGAVRDVYAGFFIDDQAQFQAGLRKLGVEAAGGLALRHLGEGTQRGVRFSTAHLGATLREISDLNLNLSRAGTLSRNFVAFGLYLLSLHELLESLDCSFDVRSAFMRSYRRF
;
A
#
# COMPACT_ATOMS: atom_id res chain seq x y z
N MET A 1 17.97 -0.04 20.59
CA MET A 1 16.78 0.78 20.32
C MET A 1 17.24 2.21 20.05
N SER A 2 17.16 2.66 18.80
CA SER A 2 17.68 3.95 18.33
C SER A 2 16.81 5.12 18.81
N ALA A 3 17.40 6.32 18.96
CA ALA A 3 16.67 7.54 19.27
C ALA A 3 15.53 7.85 18.26
N TYR A 4 15.66 7.35 17.03
CA TYR A 4 14.66 7.44 15.96
C TYR A 4 13.46 6.52 16.19
N GLU A 5 13.66 5.26 16.57
CA GLU A 5 12.58 4.32 16.92
C GLU A 5 11.72 4.85 18.06
N MET A 6 12.37 5.55 19.01
CA MET A 6 11.71 6.20 20.12
C MET A 6 10.88 7.45 19.71
N HIS A 7 11.25 8.12 18.62
CA HIS A 7 10.56 9.30 18.09
C HIS A 7 9.35 8.90 17.23
N VAL A 8 9.52 7.92 16.34
CA VAL A 8 8.43 7.30 15.57
C VAL A 8 7.37 6.72 16.52
N ALA A 9 7.79 5.96 17.55
CA ALA A 9 6.87 5.41 18.55
C ALA A 9 6.17 6.48 19.44
N LYS A 10 6.67 7.72 19.51
CA LYS A 10 6.03 8.84 20.22
C LYS A 10 5.01 9.58 19.35
N LEU A 11 5.24 9.68 18.03
CA LEU A 11 4.35 10.37 17.08
C LEU A 11 2.97 9.71 16.94
N PHE A 12 2.83 8.42 17.29
CA PHE A 12 1.59 7.65 17.10
C PHE A 12 0.83 7.28 18.40
N ARG A 13 1.18 7.87 19.57
CA ARG A 13 0.60 7.54 20.90
C ARG A 13 -0.84 8.01 21.18
N GLY A 14 -1.60 8.45 20.18
CA GLY A 14 -2.95 9.01 20.37
C GLY A 14 -4.08 8.00 20.64
N ALA A 15 -3.83 6.68 20.54
CA ALA A 15 -4.84 5.65 20.85
C ALA A 15 -4.15 4.36 21.31
N PRO A 16 -4.79 3.53 22.18
CA PRO A 16 -4.30 2.19 22.46
C PRO A 16 -4.38 1.37 21.17
N GLN A 17 -3.22 1.12 20.57
CA GLN A 17 -3.08 0.31 19.34
C GLN A 17 -2.37 -1.00 19.68
N PRO A 18 -2.73 -2.11 19.02
CA PRO A 18 -2.06 -3.39 19.23
C PRO A 18 -0.59 -3.25 18.82
N ARG A 19 0.32 -3.60 19.73
CA ARG A 19 1.79 -3.55 19.54
C ARG A 19 2.28 -4.27 18.27
N SER A 20 1.49 -5.19 17.73
CA SER A 20 1.85 -6.06 16.59
C SER A 20 1.89 -5.35 15.24
N GLU A 21 1.01 -4.37 14.99
CA GLU A 21 0.94 -3.69 13.68
C GLU A 21 2.23 -2.89 13.42
N TRP A 22 2.76 -2.21 14.44
CA TRP A 22 3.94 -1.35 14.29
C TRP A 22 5.28 -2.06 14.41
N SER A 23 5.36 -3.19 15.11
CA SER A 23 6.58 -4.00 15.09
C SER A 23 6.86 -4.52 13.68
N GLY A 24 5.81 -4.94 12.95
CA GLY A 24 5.94 -5.34 11.55
C GLY A 24 6.39 -4.20 10.64
N VAL A 25 5.87 -2.98 10.85
CA VAL A 25 6.37 -1.77 10.16
C VAL A 25 7.87 -1.59 10.39
N LEU A 26 8.34 -1.61 11.64
CA LEU A 26 9.75 -1.37 11.93
C LEU A 26 10.67 -2.45 11.31
N ASP A 27 10.29 -3.72 11.42
CA ASP A 27 11.11 -4.84 10.89
C ASP A 27 11.19 -4.87 9.36
N LEU A 28 10.15 -4.37 8.67
CA LEU A 28 10.06 -4.34 7.20
C LEU A 28 10.59 -3.05 6.58
N VAL A 29 10.47 -1.95 7.31
CA VAL A 29 10.83 -0.62 6.80
C VAL A 29 12.33 -0.38 6.98
N THR A 30 12.98 -0.92 8.01
CA THR A 30 14.43 -0.70 8.27
C THR A 30 15.33 -0.88 7.02
N PRO A 31 15.24 -1.95 6.23
CA PRO A 31 16.11 -2.12 5.06
C PRO A 31 15.74 -1.23 3.85
N GLY A 32 14.46 -0.86 3.71
CA GLY A 32 14.01 0.07 2.68
C GLY A 32 14.27 1.54 3.04
N LEU A 33 14.42 1.85 4.33
CA LEU A 33 14.86 3.16 4.82
C LEU A 33 16.35 3.40 4.54
N ASP A 34 17.17 2.35 4.52
CA ASP A 34 18.62 2.48 4.23
C ASP A 34 18.90 3.00 2.81
N LEU A 35 17.91 2.87 1.90
CA LEU A 35 17.98 3.40 0.54
C LEU A 35 17.71 4.91 0.43
N LEU A 36 17.18 5.53 1.48
CA LEU A 36 16.70 6.91 1.42
C LEU A 36 17.61 7.82 2.23
N ALA A 37 17.86 9.00 1.68
CA ALA A 37 18.55 10.04 2.44
C ALA A 37 17.73 10.33 3.72
N PRO A 38 18.36 10.43 4.91
CA PRO A 38 17.67 10.70 6.17
C PRO A 38 16.73 11.93 6.13
N GLN A 39 17.04 12.89 5.26
CA GLN A 39 16.23 14.08 5.02
C GLN A 39 14.89 13.77 4.33
N GLU A 40 14.87 12.89 3.33
CA GLU A 40 13.66 12.48 2.61
C GLU A 40 12.71 11.69 3.53
N LEU A 41 13.28 10.83 4.37
CA LEU A 41 12.53 10.10 5.40
C LEU A 41 11.85 11.04 6.40
N PHE A 42 12.59 12.05 6.84
CA PHE A 42 12.08 13.04 7.78
C PHE A 42 10.96 13.88 7.15
N GLN A 43 11.14 14.34 5.90
CA GLN A 43 10.12 15.09 5.18
C GLN A 43 8.84 14.29 4.96
N GLN A 44 8.94 13.02 4.51
CA GLN A 44 7.77 12.17 4.31
C GLN A 44 7.04 11.88 5.63
N SER A 45 7.79 11.69 6.72
CA SER A 45 7.23 11.51 8.06
C SER A 45 6.50 12.76 8.54
N LEU A 46 7.09 13.94 8.33
CA LEU A 46 6.46 15.23 8.64
C LEU A 46 5.20 15.47 7.80
N GLU A 47 5.21 15.10 6.53
CA GLU A 47 4.03 15.20 5.66
C GLU A 47 2.89 14.35 6.22
N LEU A 48 3.14 13.08 6.56
CA LEU A 48 2.12 12.19 7.12
C LEU A 48 1.57 12.72 8.47
N VAL A 49 2.42 13.29 9.32
CA VAL A 49 2.01 13.89 10.60
C VAL A 49 1.21 15.18 10.39
N SER A 50 1.67 16.06 9.49
CA SER A 50 0.97 17.30 9.13
C SER A 50 -0.41 17.00 8.54
N ASN A 51 -0.49 15.98 7.69
CA ASN A 51 -1.72 15.47 7.11
C ASN A 51 -2.70 14.98 8.19
N ALA A 52 -2.19 14.36 9.26
CA ALA A 52 -2.99 13.95 10.41
C ALA A 52 -3.54 15.12 11.24
N ALA A 53 -2.84 16.24 11.29
CA ALA A 53 -3.28 17.44 12.01
C ALA A 53 -4.37 18.23 11.26
N ASN A 54 -4.46 18.10 9.93
CA ASN A 54 -5.41 18.87 9.12
C ASN A 54 -6.69 18.08 8.81
N THR A 55 -7.64 18.11 9.75
CA THR A 55 -8.92 17.38 9.63
C THR A 55 -9.75 17.77 8.40
N ARG A 56 -9.73 19.05 8.01
CA ARG A 56 -10.50 19.52 6.83
C ARG A 56 -9.93 18.97 5.52
N ARG A 57 -8.60 19.02 5.39
CA ARG A 57 -7.92 18.48 4.21
C ARG A 57 -8.13 16.97 4.11
N TYR A 58 -8.05 16.25 5.24
CA TYR A 58 -8.32 14.83 5.26
C TYR A 58 -9.77 14.49 4.89
N ALA A 59 -10.76 15.25 5.36
CA ALA A 59 -12.15 15.06 4.96
C ALA A 59 -12.32 15.16 3.43
N SER A 60 -11.70 16.18 2.79
CA SER A 60 -11.70 16.32 1.34
C SER A 60 -11.04 15.13 0.61
N VAL A 61 -9.90 14.64 1.11
CA VAL A 61 -9.22 13.45 0.55
C VAL A 61 -10.10 12.21 0.66
N ARG A 62 -10.75 12.01 1.82
CA ARG A 62 -11.67 10.90 2.05
C ARG A 62 -12.89 10.98 1.13
N ASP A 63 -13.50 12.15 0.99
CA ASP A 63 -14.67 12.35 0.15
C ASP A 63 -14.32 12.12 -1.33
N THR A 64 -13.13 12.55 -1.75
CA THR A 64 -12.57 12.25 -3.07
C THR A 64 -12.36 10.75 -3.25
N ALA A 65 -11.74 10.07 -2.29
CA ALA A 65 -11.54 8.62 -2.35
C ALA A 65 -12.87 7.87 -2.45
N GLN A 66 -13.87 8.25 -1.66
CA GLN A 66 -15.22 7.67 -1.73
C GLN A 66 -15.87 7.90 -3.11
N ALA A 67 -15.73 9.10 -3.68
CA ALA A 67 -16.26 9.41 -5.01
C ALA A 67 -15.57 8.59 -6.11
N THR A 68 -14.24 8.47 -6.06
CA THR A 68 -13.45 7.64 -6.98
C THR A 68 -13.86 6.17 -6.89
N LEU A 69 -13.99 5.61 -5.68
CA LEU A 69 -14.43 4.22 -5.49
C LEU A 69 -15.85 3.98 -6.03
N ARG A 70 -16.78 4.92 -5.80
CA ARG A 70 -18.14 4.86 -6.35
C ARG A 70 -18.14 4.89 -7.88
N SER A 71 -17.39 5.82 -8.47
CA SER A 71 -17.21 5.89 -9.92
C SER A 71 -16.65 4.56 -10.45
N ALA A 72 -15.63 4.02 -9.78
CA ALA A 72 -15.01 2.74 -10.06
C ALA A 72 -15.91 1.51 -9.80
N ARG A 73 -17.09 1.68 -9.17
CA ARG A 73 -17.98 0.59 -8.72
C ARG A 73 -17.25 -0.40 -7.79
N VAL A 74 -16.45 0.15 -6.87
CA VAL A 74 -15.82 -0.60 -5.80
C VAL A 74 -16.68 -0.41 -4.54
N ASP A 75 -17.36 -1.48 -4.14
CA ASP A 75 -18.37 -1.48 -3.08
C ASP A 75 -17.75 -1.42 -1.67
N ILE A 76 -17.03 -0.33 -1.38
CA ILE A 76 -16.46 -0.02 -0.07
C ILE A 76 -17.00 1.32 0.41
N LEU A 77 -17.52 1.33 1.63
CA LEU A 77 -17.96 2.55 2.32
C LEU A 77 -16.79 3.13 3.11
N VAL A 78 -16.40 4.35 2.77
CA VAL A 78 -15.35 5.10 3.46
C VAL A 78 -15.99 5.94 4.57
N GLU A 79 -15.74 5.54 5.81
CA GLU A 79 -16.35 6.12 7.01
C GLU A 79 -15.42 7.10 7.72
N GLU A 80 -15.98 7.88 8.65
CA GLU A 80 -15.20 8.79 9.46
C GLU A 80 -14.56 8.10 10.67
N GLN A 81 -13.30 8.46 10.98
CA GLN A 81 -12.55 7.95 12.14
C GLN A 81 -13.28 8.08 13.47
N ARG A 82 -14.15 9.09 13.60
CA ARG A 82 -14.87 9.38 14.85
C ARG A 82 -15.88 8.29 15.22
N ARG A 83 -16.35 7.49 14.26
CA ARG A 83 -17.25 6.37 14.54
C ARG A 83 -16.43 5.16 14.97
N LYS A 84 -16.73 4.62 16.16
CA LYS A 84 -16.24 3.29 16.54
C LYS A 84 -16.94 2.26 15.66
N ILE A 85 -16.23 1.76 14.66
CA ILE A 85 -16.75 0.71 13.79
C ILE A 85 -16.34 -0.62 14.38
N ARG A 86 -17.34 -1.48 14.59
CA ARG A 86 -17.10 -2.85 14.99
C ARG A 86 -16.99 -3.70 13.73
N LEU A 87 -15.75 -4.01 13.36
CA LEU A 87 -15.46 -4.99 12.32
C LEU A 87 -15.64 -6.40 12.88
N VAL A 88 -16.11 -7.31 12.03
CA VAL A 88 -16.14 -8.74 12.32
C VAL A 88 -14.70 -9.26 12.21
N PRO A 89 -14.17 -9.98 13.22
CA PRO A 89 -12.84 -10.59 13.14
C PRO A 89 -12.70 -11.48 11.90
N SER A 90 -11.52 -11.49 11.26
CA SER A 90 -11.29 -12.28 10.05
C SER A 90 -11.48 -13.79 10.28
N SER A 91 -11.22 -14.27 11.49
CA SER A 91 -11.49 -15.64 11.94
C SER A 91 -12.96 -16.03 11.82
N ASP A 92 -13.86 -15.06 12.04
CA ASP A 92 -15.31 -15.28 12.12
C ASP A 92 -15.98 -15.10 10.74
N LEU A 93 -15.25 -14.57 9.76
CA LEU A 93 -15.73 -14.44 8.39
C LEU A 93 -15.78 -15.80 7.69
N LYS A 94 -16.85 -16.02 6.92
CA LYS A 94 -16.91 -17.16 5.99
C LYS A 94 -15.83 -17.01 4.91
N ARG A 95 -15.34 -18.13 4.38
CA ARG A 95 -14.34 -18.14 3.30
C ARG A 95 -14.79 -17.31 2.08
N THR A 96 -16.07 -17.32 1.74
CA THR A 96 -16.63 -16.52 0.64
C THR A 96 -16.52 -15.02 0.93
N GLN A 97 -16.80 -14.60 2.16
CA GLN A 97 -16.67 -13.21 2.62
C GLN A 97 -15.21 -12.74 2.60
N ARG A 98 -14.27 -13.59 3.07
CA ARG A 98 -12.83 -13.29 3.01
C ARG A 98 -12.32 -13.10 1.59
N ARG A 99 -12.71 -13.99 0.67
CA ARG A 99 -12.38 -13.88 -0.77
C ARG A 99 -12.96 -12.61 -1.40
N TRP A 100 -14.23 -12.31 -1.12
CA TRP A 100 -14.89 -11.11 -1.62
C TRP A 100 -14.22 -9.84 -1.11
N LEU A 101 -13.96 -9.75 0.20
CA LEU A 101 -13.28 -8.61 0.81
C LEU A 101 -11.88 -8.40 0.21
N GLY A 102 -11.05 -9.45 0.12
CA GLY A 102 -9.72 -9.30 -0.45
C GLY A 102 -9.74 -8.88 -1.93
N GLN A 103 -10.74 -9.33 -2.70
CA GLN A 103 -10.92 -8.86 -4.08
C GLN A 103 -11.34 -7.38 -4.15
N LEU A 104 -12.15 -6.89 -3.21
CA LEU A 104 -12.49 -5.47 -3.11
C LEU A 104 -11.29 -4.62 -2.70
N VAL A 105 -10.48 -5.11 -1.78
CA VAL A 105 -9.25 -4.45 -1.31
C VAL A 105 -8.25 -4.24 -2.43
N LEU A 106 -8.02 -5.28 -3.24
CA LEU A 106 -7.16 -5.18 -4.43
C LEU A 106 -7.73 -4.17 -5.44
N GLN A 107 -9.05 -4.15 -5.65
CA GLN A 107 -9.67 -3.15 -6.52
C GLN A 107 -9.54 -1.74 -5.96
N LEU A 108 -9.68 -1.54 -4.65
CA LEU A 108 -9.42 -0.26 -4.00
C LEU A 108 -7.97 0.17 -4.21
N TYR A 109 -7.02 -0.75 -4.03
CA TYR A 109 -5.59 -0.50 -4.21
C TYR A 109 -5.28 0.00 -5.63
N PHE A 110 -5.67 -0.77 -6.65
CA PHE A 110 -5.43 -0.37 -8.03
C PHE A 110 -6.25 0.87 -8.45
N THR A 111 -7.45 1.05 -7.90
CA THR A 111 -8.24 2.25 -8.18
C THR A 111 -7.54 3.51 -7.67
N GLN A 112 -7.03 3.53 -6.44
CA GLN A 112 -6.27 4.69 -5.96
C GLN A 112 -4.99 4.92 -6.77
N LEU A 113 -4.28 3.85 -7.15
CA LEU A 113 -3.06 3.98 -7.94
C LEU A 113 -3.31 4.53 -9.32
N PHE A 114 -4.35 4.09 -10.03
CA PHE A 114 -4.57 4.44 -11.44
C PHE A 114 -5.50 5.65 -11.64
N GLN A 115 -6.37 5.97 -10.67
CA GLN A 115 -7.40 7.01 -10.82
C GLN A 115 -7.15 8.31 -10.06
N GLY A 116 -6.00 8.48 -9.40
CA GLY A 116 -5.69 9.70 -8.67
C GLY A 116 -4.21 9.94 -8.47
N ASP A 117 -3.85 11.18 -8.10
CA ASP A 117 -2.51 11.54 -7.63
C ASP A 117 -2.40 11.46 -6.10
N THR A 118 -3.50 11.18 -5.41
CA THR A 118 -3.59 11.13 -3.95
C THR A 118 -4.16 9.78 -3.54
N ALA A 119 -3.55 9.13 -2.55
CA ALA A 119 -4.01 7.85 -2.01
C ALA A 119 -4.04 7.87 -0.49
N VAL A 120 -5.09 7.27 0.09
CA VAL A 120 -5.12 6.95 1.52
C VAL A 120 -4.48 5.57 1.68
N ILE A 121 -3.37 5.49 2.42
CA ILE A 121 -2.50 4.30 2.45
C ILE A 121 -2.77 3.37 3.64
N ASP A 122 -3.74 3.70 4.50
CA ASP A 122 -4.09 2.91 5.68
C ASP A 122 -5.02 1.74 5.34
N LEU A 123 -4.47 0.63 4.86
CA LEU A 123 -5.24 -0.59 4.55
C LEU A 123 -5.19 -1.66 5.65
N TRP A 124 -4.86 -1.28 6.88
CA TRP A 124 -4.62 -2.23 7.95
C TRP A 124 -5.88 -3.05 8.31
N PRO A 125 -5.73 -4.31 8.76
CA PRO A 125 -6.87 -5.15 9.14
C PRO A 125 -7.78 -4.55 10.21
N SER A 126 -7.24 -3.71 11.08
CA SER A 126 -8.03 -3.00 12.11
C SER A 126 -8.87 -1.84 11.56
N ARG A 127 -8.69 -1.48 10.28
CA ARG A 127 -9.30 -0.30 9.64
C ARG A 127 -10.19 -0.64 8.46
N LEU A 128 -9.97 -1.78 7.81
CA LEU A 128 -10.75 -2.20 6.67
C LEU A 128 -11.22 -3.65 6.85
N GLY A 129 -12.53 -3.86 6.78
CA GLY A 129 -13.14 -5.16 7.00
C GLY A 129 -14.63 -5.18 6.71
N ILE A 130 -15.33 -6.17 7.27
CA ILE A 130 -16.79 -6.31 7.15
C ILE A 130 -17.45 -5.92 8.47
N ASN A 131 -18.53 -5.14 8.41
CA ASN A 131 -19.32 -4.79 9.60
C ASN A 131 -20.37 -5.88 9.93
N ALA A 132 -21.13 -5.70 11.02
CA ALA A 132 -22.19 -6.64 11.40
C ALA A 132 -23.35 -6.76 10.39
N ALA A 133 -23.54 -5.77 9.52
CA ALA A 133 -24.55 -5.77 8.46
C ALA A 133 -24.07 -6.52 7.19
N GLY A 134 -22.79 -6.88 7.11
CA GLY A 134 -22.20 -7.55 5.95
C GLY A 134 -21.57 -6.61 4.92
N ASP A 135 -21.53 -5.30 5.18
CA ASP A 135 -20.94 -4.32 4.29
C ASP A 135 -19.42 -4.25 4.45
N ALA A 136 -18.70 -4.02 3.35
CA ALA A 136 -17.29 -3.68 3.40
C ALA A 136 -17.11 -2.22 3.82
N ILE A 137 -16.50 -2.01 4.99
CA ILE A 137 -16.27 -0.70 5.58
C ILE A 137 -14.77 -0.43 5.67
N TRP A 138 -14.39 0.78 5.31
CA TRP A 138 -13.05 1.31 5.49
C TRP A 138 -13.10 2.56 6.36
N ASN A 139 -12.38 2.53 7.48
CA ASN A 139 -12.24 3.64 8.39
C ASN A 139 -10.77 4.03 8.58
N PRO A 140 -10.14 4.63 7.55
CA PRO A 140 -8.72 4.93 7.59
C PRO A 140 -8.40 6.04 8.60
N ARG A 141 -7.21 5.95 9.18
CA ARG A 141 -6.49 7.08 9.80
C ARG A 141 -6.13 8.09 8.71
N PRO A 142 -5.82 9.34 9.08
CA PRO A 142 -5.39 10.39 8.14
C PRO A 142 -3.97 10.18 7.59
N LEU A 143 -3.67 8.95 7.16
CA LEU A 143 -2.45 8.56 6.47
C LEU A 143 -2.74 8.56 4.98
N TYR A 144 -2.50 9.71 4.35
CA TYR A 144 -2.59 9.87 2.91
C TYR A 144 -1.34 10.53 2.37
N VAL A 145 -1.08 10.27 1.10
CA VAL A 145 0.07 10.77 0.36
C VAL A 145 -0.39 11.34 -0.97
N ARG A 146 0.24 12.43 -1.38
CA ARG A 146 0.19 12.88 -2.77
C ARG A 146 1.45 12.38 -3.47
N TRP A 147 1.26 11.63 -4.53
CA TRP A 147 2.37 11.07 -5.30
C TRP A 147 3.01 12.14 -6.19
N ASP A 148 4.33 12.15 -6.24
CA ASP A 148 5.08 12.84 -7.28
C ASP A 148 4.71 12.22 -8.64
N ALA A 149 4.46 13.07 -9.64
CA ALA A 149 3.90 12.63 -10.93
C ALA A 149 4.78 11.62 -11.65
N GLU A 150 6.10 11.81 -11.61
CA GLU A 150 7.08 10.88 -12.18
C GLU A 150 7.08 9.54 -11.47
N PHE A 151 7.02 9.56 -10.13
CA PHE A 151 6.99 8.34 -9.32
C PHE A 151 5.74 7.50 -9.62
N ILE A 152 4.54 8.10 -9.54
CA ILE A 152 3.31 7.34 -9.79
C ILE A 152 3.19 6.90 -11.25
N GLY A 153 3.67 7.70 -12.20
CA GLY A 153 3.75 7.30 -13.60
C GLY A 153 4.61 6.06 -13.78
N ALA A 154 5.78 6.03 -13.15
CA ALA A 154 6.69 4.88 -13.21
C ALA A 154 6.12 3.63 -12.53
N VAL A 155 5.47 3.77 -11.36
CA VAL A 155 4.75 2.66 -10.71
C VAL A 155 3.65 2.09 -11.60
N ARG A 156 2.87 2.97 -12.26
CA ARG A 156 1.82 2.55 -13.21
C ARG A 156 2.40 1.81 -14.40
N ASP A 157 3.51 2.29 -14.96
CA ASP A 157 4.21 1.62 -16.06
C ASP A 157 4.69 0.21 -15.67
N VAL A 158 5.24 0.05 -14.46
CA VAL A 158 5.63 -1.27 -13.93
C VAL A 158 4.42 -2.20 -13.84
N TYR A 159 3.33 -1.78 -13.19
CA TYR A 159 2.14 -2.63 -13.07
C TYR A 159 1.49 -2.92 -14.42
N ALA A 160 1.34 -1.92 -15.27
CA ALA A 160 0.73 -2.08 -16.59
C ALA A 160 1.56 -3.04 -17.44
N GLY A 161 2.86 -2.78 -17.59
CA GLY A 161 3.77 -3.62 -18.35
C GLY A 161 3.77 -5.07 -17.88
N PHE A 162 3.72 -5.30 -16.57
CA PHE A 162 3.60 -6.66 -16.02
C PHE A 162 2.26 -7.34 -16.37
N PHE A 163 1.11 -6.70 -16.12
CA PHE A 163 -0.18 -7.37 -16.25
C PHE A 163 -0.71 -7.49 -17.69
N ILE A 164 -0.25 -6.61 -18.59
CA ILE A 164 -0.58 -6.64 -20.02
C ILE A 164 0.50 -7.32 -20.86
N ASP A 165 1.52 -7.89 -20.21
CA ASP A 165 2.64 -8.60 -20.84
C ASP A 165 3.47 -7.69 -21.80
N ASP A 166 3.58 -6.38 -21.50
CA ASP A 166 4.44 -5.41 -22.19
C ASP A 166 5.76 -5.22 -21.42
N GLN A 167 6.75 -6.02 -21.82
CA GLN A 167 8.08 -6.00 -21.20
C GLN A 167 8.81 -4.67 -21.39
N ALA A 168 8.58 -3.94 -22.50
CA ALA A 168 9.24 -2.67 -22.75
C ALA A 168 8.73 -1.60 -21.79
N GLN A 169 7.41 -1.53 -21.60
CA GLN A 169 6.79 -0.64 -20.61
C GLN A 169 7.24 -0.99 -19.19
N PHE A 170 7.28 -2.28 -18.84
CA PHE A 170 7.76 -2.75 -17.54
C PHE A 170 9.18 -2.26 -17.25
N GLN A 171 10.12 -2.48 -18.17
CA GLN A 171 11.52 -2.06 -18.02
C GLN A 171 11.67 -0.53 -17.97
N ALA A 172 10.90 0.20 -18.78
CA ALA A 172 10.89 1.66 -18.74
C ALA A 172 10.43 2.19 -17.36
N GLY A 173 9.40 1.57 -16.77
CA GLY A 173 8.93 1.88 -15.42
C GLY A 173 10.01 1.65 -14.36
N LEU A 174 10.67 0.49 -14.38
CA LEU A 174 11.77 0.18 -13.44
C LEU A 174 12.93 1.17 -13.55
N ARG A 175 13.28 1.58 -14.77
CA ARG A 175 14.34 2.57 -15.01
C ARG A 175 13.98 3.94 -14.46
N LYS A 176 12.74 4.39 -14.68
CA LYS A 176 12.22 5.65 -14.09
C LYS A 176 12.18 5.63 -12.57
N LEU A 177 11.93 4.45 -11.98
CA LEU A 177 11.99 4.23 -10.53
C LEU A 177 13.42 4.14 -9.98
N GLY A 178 14.44 4.06 -10.85
CA GLY A 178 15.83 3.87 -10.43
C GLY A 178 16.13 2.47 -9.90
N VAL A 179 15.32 1.46 -10.23
CA VAL A 179 15.45 0.08 -9.75
C VAL A 179 15.60 -0.95 -10.89
N GLU A 180 16.07 -0.50 -12.06
CA GLU A 180 16.24 -1.35 -13.26
C GLU A 180 17.09 -2.60 -12.99
N ALA A 181 18.17 -2.47 -12.22
CA ALA A 181 19.02 -3.60 -11.85
C ALA A 181 18.26 -4.68 -11.07
N ALA A 182 17.21 -4.29 -10.35
CA ALA A 182 16.33 -5.18 -9.60
C ALA A 182 15.15 -5.70 -10.43
N GLY A 183 15.17 -5.61 -11.76
CA GLY A 183 14.03 -6.04 -12.59
C GLY A 183 13.64 -7.51 -12.41
N GLY A 184 14.61 -8.41 -12.27
CA GLY A 184 14.33 -9.82 -11.94
C GLY A 184 13.69 -9.99 -10.56
N LEU A 185 14.10 -9.19 -9.59
CA LEU A 185 13.50 -9.16 -8.25
C LEU A 185 12.08 -8.58 -8.25
N ALA A 186 11.85 -7.52 -9.01
CA ALA A 186 10.53 -6.92 -9.19
C ALA A 186 9.56 -7.90 -9.83
N LEU A 187 9.99 -8.67 -10.84
CA LEU A 187 9.19 -9.75 -11.42
C LEU A 187 8.85 -10.84 -10.40
N ARG A 188 9.85 -11.30 -9.62
CA ARG A 188 9.61 -12.29 -8.54
C ARG A 188 8.65 -11.76 -7.49
N HIS A 189 8.75 -10.47 -7.13
CA HIS A 189 7.88 -9.81 -6.17
C HIS A 189 6.43 -9.72 -6.66
N LEU A 190 6.22 -9.31 -7.91
CA LEU A 190 4.90 -9.31 -8.55
C LEU A 190 4.36 -10.74 -8.73
N GLY A 191 5.26 -11.72 -8.74
CA GLY A 191 4.97 -13.14 -8.74
C GLY A 191 4.96 -13.74 -10.15
N GLU A 192 5.13 -15.05 -10.22
CA GLU A 192 5.10 -15.79 -11.47
C GLU A 192 3.69 -16.28 -11.83
N GLY A 193 3.44 -16.52 -13.12
CA GLY A 193 2.20 -17.10 -13.62
C GLY A 193 1.05 -16.11 -13.84
N THR A 194 -0.19 -16.62 -13.86
CA THR A 194 -1.36 -15.87 -14.35
C THR A 194 -1.93 -14.83 -13.38
N GLN A 195 -1.40 -14.77 -12.15
CA GLN A 195 -1.84 -13.84 -11.10
C GLN A 195 -3.33 -13.97 -10.72
N ARG A 196 -3.90 -15.16 -10.91
CA ARG A 196 -5.31 -15.49 -10.60
C ARG A 196 -5.54 -16.20 -9.26
N GLY A 197 -4.46 -16.49 -8.53
CA GLY A 197 -4.50 -17.31 -7.31
C GLY A 197 -3.38 -16.97 -6.33
N VAL A 198 -3.14 -15.68 -6.11
CA VAL A 198 -2.02 -15.19 -5.30
C VAL A 198 -2.34 -15.30 -3.81
N ARG A 199 -1.42 -15.88 -3.04
CA ARG A 199 -1.42 -15.80 -1.58
C ARG A 199 -0.41 -14.74 -1.15
N PHE A 200 -0.84 -13.85 -0.27
CA PHE A 200 0.01 -12.77 0.23
C PHE A 200 0.77 -13.22 1.46
N SER A 201 2.00 -12.74 1.59
CA SER A 201 2.82 -12.91 2.78
C SER A 201 3.65 -11.65 3.03
N THR A 202 3.54 -11.12 4.24
CA THR A 202 4.34 -10.00 4.74
C THR A 202 5.81 -10.39 4.86
N ALA A 203 6.11 -11.63 5.25
CA ALA A 203 7.47 -12.14 5.30
C ALA A 203 8.12 -12.20 3.90
N HIS A 204 7.38 -12.67 2.90
CA HIS A 204 7.86 -12.69 1.50
C HIS A 204 8.06 -11.26 0.96
N LEU A 205 7.11 -10.35 1.21
CA LEU A 205 7.26 -8.93 0.88
C LEU A 205 8.56 -8.37 1.46
N GLY A 206 8.81 -8.59 2.74
CA GLY A 206 10.02 -8.14 3.42
C GLY A 206 11.31 -8.67 2.83
N ALA A 207 11.36 -9.96 2.51
CA ALA A 207 12.51 -10.56 1.84
C ALA A 207 12.77 -9.90 0.47
N THR A 208 11.73 -9.77 -0.36
CA THR A 208 11.88 -9.18 -1.70
C THR A 208 12.27 -7.70 -1.66
N LEU A 209 11.70 -6.90 -0.76
CA LEU A 209 12.07 -5.50 -0.59
C LEU A 209 13.51 -5.34 -0.10
N ARG A 210 13.96 -6.20 0.83
CA ARG A 210 15.38 -6.26 1.25
C ARG A 210 16.30 -6.52 0.08
N GLU A 211 16.04 -7.57 -0.69
CA GLU A 211 16.89 -7.93 -1.82
C GLU A 211 16.93 -6.82 -2.89
N ILE A 212 15.80 -6.17 -3.18
CA ILE A 212 15.74 -4.99 -4.07
C ILE A 212 16.60 -3.86 -3.50
N SER A 213 16.55 -3.64 -2.19
CA SER A 213 17.31 -2.59 -1.51
C SER A 213 18.81 -2.87 -1.57
N ASP A 214 19.23 -4.05 -1.15
CA ASP A 214 20.63 -4.46 -1.15
C ASP A 214 21.23 -4.38 -2.56
N LEU A 215 20.49 -4.82 -3.58
CA LEU A 215 20.97 -4.77 -4.96
C LEU A 215 21.15 -3.33 -5.46
N ASN A 216 20.20 -2.45 -5.14
CA ASN A 216 20.30 -1.04 -5.55
C ASN A 216 21.39 -0.29 -4.76
N LEU A 217 21.58 -0.55 -3.47
CA LEU A 217 22.68 0.01 -2.68
C LEU A 217 24.05 -0.42 -3.24
N ASN A 218 24.18 -1.68 -3.65
CA ASN A 218 25.44 -2.23 -4.15
C ASN A 218 25.78 -1.80 -5.58
N LEU A 219 24.78 -1.49 -6.41
CA LEU A 219 24.98 -1.14 -7.82
C LEU A 219 24.87 0.37 -8.11
N SER A 220 24.24 1.15 -7.24
CA SER A 220 23.98 2.57 -7.51
C SER A 220 25.15 3.47 -7.15
N ARG A 221 25.70 4.13 -8.18
CA ARG A 221 26.30 5.47 -8.07
C ARG A 221 25.18 6.46 -7.70
N ALA A 222 25.11 6.87 -6.43
CA ALA A 222 24.48 8.12 -5.95
C ALA A 222 23.18 8.60 -6.64
N GLY A 223 22.20 7.71 -6.86
CA GLY A 223 20.83 8.11 -7.22
C GLY A 223 19.95 8.14 -5.98
N THR A 224 19.30 9.26 -5.70
CA THR A 224 18.35 9.37 -4.58
C THR A 224 17.00 8.78 -4.98
N LEU A 225 16.54 7.73 -4.31
CA LEU A 225 15.17 7.24 -4.47
C LEU A 225 14.15 8.34 -4.10
N SER A 226 13.02 8.37 -4.81
CA SER A 226 11.90 9.28 -4.48
C SER A 226 11.43 9.06 -3.04
N ARG A 227 11.13 10.15 -2.31
CA ARG A 227 10.46 10.10 -1.00
C ARG A 227 9.20 9.25 -0.97
N ASN A 228 8.47 9.18 -2.09
CA ASN A 228 7.25 8.39 -2.18
C ASN A 228 7.48 6.88 -2.06
N PHE A 229 8.73 6.38 -2.19
CA PHE A 229 9.04 4.98 -1.92
C PHE A 229 8.66 4.54 -0.51
N VAL A 230 8.84 5.39 0.52
CA VAL A 230 8.44 5.06 1.90
C VAL A 230 6.94 4.88 1.98
N ALA A 231 6.19 5.87 1.49
CA ALA A 231 4.74 5.87 1.54
C ALA A 231 4.18 4.68 0.73
N PHE A 232 4.79 4.36 -0.41
CA PHE A 232 4.43 3.21 -1.22
C PHE A 232 4.75 1.87 -0.52
N GLY A 233 5.90 1.77 0.15
CA GLY A 233 6.26 0.60 0.97
C GLY A 233 5.27 0.37 2.11
N LEU A 234 4.88 1.42 2.83
CA LEU A 234 3.84 1.35 3.87
C LEU A 234 2.48 0.94 3.28
N TYR A 235 2.18 1.42 2.08
CA TYR A 235 0.95 1.08 1.38
C TYR A 235 0.90 -0.42 1.03
N LEU A 236 1.99 -0.95 0.46
CA LEU A 236 2.14 -2.39 0.17
C LEU A 236 2.13 -3.24 1.44
N LEU A 237 2.76 -2.78 2.52
CA LEU A 237 2.77 -3.51 3.78
C LEU A 237 1.36 -3.68 4.34
N SER A 238 0.62 -2.58 4.50
CA SER A 238 -0.74 -2.64 5.04
C SER A 238 -1.68 -3.48 4.15
N LEU A 239 -1.48 -3.43 2.82
CA LEU A 239 -2.15 -4.29 1.86
C LEU A 239 -1.85 -5.77 2.11
N HIS A 240 -0.57 -6.14 2.20
CA HIS A 240 -0.14 -7.52 2.40
C HIS A 240 -0.62 -8.07 3.72
N GLU A 241 -0.54 -7.29 4.80
CA GLU A 241 -0.99 -7.72 6.12
C GLU A 241 -2.49 -8.02 6.14
N LEU A 242 -3.29 -7.14 5.53
CA LEU A 242 -4.72 -7.38 5.36
C LEU A 242 -4.99 -8.63 4.53
N LEU A 243 -4.40 -8.76 3.34
CA LEU A 243 -4.66 -9.89 2.46
C LEU A 243 -4.17 -11.22 3.05
N GLU A 244 -3.04 -11.22 3.76
CA GLU A 244 -2.53 -12.36 4.52
C GLU A 244 -3.47 -12.75 5.67
N SER A 245 -4.00 -11.77 6.41
CA SER A 245 -4.95 -12.00 7.53
C SER A 245 -6.28 -12.66 7.09
N LEU A 246 -6.60 -12.61 5.80
CA LEU A 246 -7.79 -13.23 5.22
C LEU A 246 -7.56 -14.71 4.83
N ASP A 247 -6.32 -15.20 4.89
CA ASP A 247 -5.91 -16.59 4.64
C ASP A 247 -6.61 -17.19 3.40
N CYS A 248 -6.51 -16.49 2.28
CA CYS A 248 -7.12 -16.86 1.01
C CYS A 248 -6.17 -16.60 -0.16
N SER A 249 -6.50 -17.14 -1.33
CA SER A 249 -5.90 -16.74 -2.61
C SER A 249 -6.81 -15.78 -3.36
N PHE A 250 -6.21 -14.83 -4.08
CA PHE A 250 -6.91 -13.75 -4.76
C PHE A 250 -6.53 -13.63 -6.24
N ASP A 251 -7.45 -13.08 -7.02
CA ASP A 251 -7.25 -12.81 -8.45
C ASP A 251 -6.82 -11.35 -8.62
N VAL A 252 -5.50 -11.15 -8.49
CA VAL A 252 -4.86 -9.83 -8.58
C VAL A 252 -4.99 -9.29 -10.00
N ARG A 253 -4.83 -10.14 -11.02
CA ARG A 253 -4.99 -9.73 -12.43
C ARG A 253 -6.39 -9.18 -12.70
N SER A 254 -7.43 -9.86 -12.22
CA SER A 254 -8.80 -9.38 -12.39
C SER A 254 -9.06 -8.07 -11.66
N ALA A 255 -8.44 -7.83 -10.49
CA ALA A 255 -8.54 -6.54 -9.81
C ALA A 255 -7.87 -5.42 -10.63
N PHE A 256 -6.63 -5.66 -11.08
CA PHE A 256 -5.90 -4.72 -11.94
C PHE A 256 -6.71 -4.38 -13.21
N MET A 257 -7.19 -5.39 -13.94
CA MET A 257 -7.88 -5.16 -15.22
C MET A 257 -9.18 -4.36 -15.07
N ARG A 258 -9.86 -4.44 -13.92
CA ARG A 258 -11.06 -3.62 -13.64
C ARG A 258 -10.73 -2.15 -13.43
N SER A 259 -9.59 -1.85 -12.82
CA SER A 259 -9.12 -0.49 -12.60
C SER A 259 -8.44 0.11 -13.84
N TYR A 260 -7.72 -0.71 -14.61
CA TYR A 260 -6.96 -0.29 -15.80
C TYR A 260 -7.85 0.02 -17.00
N ARG A 261 -8.84 -0.83 -17.35
CA ARG A 261 -9.72 -0.69 -18.54
C ARG A 261 -10.61 0.56 -18.57
N ARG A 262 -10.54 1.41 -17.55
CA ARG A 262 -11.29 2.68 -17.49
C ARG A 262 -10.42 3.87 -17.93
N PHE A 263 -9.22 3.60 -18.41
CA PHE A 263 -8.29 4.47 -19.12
C PHE A 263 -7.94 3.85 -20.47
#